data_AF-A0A8T5UAJ1-F1
#
_entry.id   AF-A0A8T5UAJ1-F1
#
_cell.length_a   1.000
_cell.length_b   1.000
_cell.length_c   1.000
_cell.angle_alpha   90.00
_cell.angle_beta   90.00
_cell.angle_gamma   90.00
#
_symmetry.space_group_name_H-M   'P 1'
#
loop_
_entity.id
_entity.type
_entity.pdbx_description
1 polymer ?
#
loop_
_entity_poly.entity_id
_entity_poly.type
_entity_poly.pdbx_seq_one_letter_code
_entity_poly.pdbx_strand_id
1 'polypeptide(L)'
;MVKIIRINRKYFILLILLILISNLYTLTFLSHTYLNIDDDSYISDQITTDPISLKSSSTIESWNITKEETKDTTDFIANMPSVRPDGDLYIAQIAIDDDTTISTIPSGWTQIENLYYGGTGPVRFATYWKIGISEPATYTWSSSLPVLWIGAILRISRFDLNNPIHTSDVSIGKSAFPTAPSVNTMINNCLILRMFGADNDEIDPTYWPSGTTPIFQKDLGFNSIISAAAYHNQS
;
A
#
# COMPACT_ATOMS: atom_id res chain seq x y z
N MET A 1 -44.64 28.34 31.60
CA MET A 1 -43.81 29.00 32.64
C MET A 1 -42.72 28.01 33.04
N VAL A 2 -41.52 28.18 32.50
CA VAL A 2 -40.42 27.21 32.68
C VAL A 2 -39.80 27.44 34.05
N LYS A 3 -39.86 26.43 34.92
CA LYS A 3 -39.28 26.47 36.25
C LYS A 3 -37.90 25.81 36.18
N ILE A 4 -36.86 26.64 36.15
CA ILE A 4 -35.47 26.18 36.24
C ILE A 4 -35.24 25.74 37.68
N ILE A 5 -35.04 24.44 37.90
CA ILE A 5 -34.62 23.88 39.19
C ILE A 5 -33.09 23.78 39.14
N ARG A 6 -32.41 24.60 39.95
CA ARG A 6 -30.97 24.43 40.22
C ARG A 6 -30.79 23.18 41.10
N ILE A 7 -30.28 22.11 40.51
CA ILE A 7 -29.83 20.92 41.24
C ILE A 7 -28.37 21.16 41.63
N ASN A 8 -28.09 21.07 42.92
CA ASN A 8 -26.75 21.15 43.49
C ASN A 8 -25.92 19.96 42.99
N ARG A 9 -24.81 20.24 42.31
CA ARG A 9 -23.90 19.25 41.70
C ARG A 9 -23.41 18.26 42.76
N LYS A 10 -23.48 16.94 42.48
CA LYS A 10 -22.34 15.99 42.62
C LYS A 10 -22.59 14.50 42.37
N TYR A 11 -23.63 14.07 41.66
CA TYR A 11 -23.66 12.71 41.11
C TYR A 11 -24.26 12.73 39.71
N PHE A 12 -23.48 12.33 38.70
CA PHE A 12 -24.01 12.09 37.35
C PHE A 12 -23.72 10.65 36.93
N ILE A 13 -24.80 9.94 36.58
CA ILE A 13 -24.83 8.54 36.19
C ILE A 13 -24.40 8.42 34.72
N LEU A 14 -23.42 7.56 34.44
CA LEU A 14 -22.97 7.24 33.09
C LEU A 14 -23.89 6.16 32.48
N LEU A 15 -24.59 6.48 31.39
CA LEU A 15 -25.36 5.51 30.60
C LEU A 15 -24.48 5.00 29.44
N ILE A 16 -24.18 3.69 29.45
CA ILE A 16 -23.33 3.02 28.46
C ILE A 16 -24.22 2.45 27.36
N LEU A 17 -24.03 2.89 26.11
CA LEU A 17 -24.57 2.21 24.93
C LEU A 17 -23.42 1.55 24.17
N LEU A 18 -23.36 0.22 24.25
CA LEU A 18 -22.37 -0.61 23.59
C LEU A 18 -22.90 -0.99 22.19
N ILE A 19 -22.30 -0.47 21.12
CA ILE A 19 -22.51 -0.98 19.76
C ILE A 19 -21.27 -1.79 19.38
N LEU A 20 -21.40 -3.11 19.38
CA LEU A 20 -20.42 -4.03 18.81
C LEU A 20 -20.51 -3.95 17.28
N ILE A 21 -19.56 -3.25 16.66
CA ILE A 21 -19.21 -3.48 15.25
C ILE A 21 -17.78 -4.00 15.24
N SER A 22 -17.64 -5.24 14.79
CA SER A 22 -16.38 -5.93 14.59
C SER A 22 -15.48 -5.16 13.62
N ASN A 23 -14.20 -5.08 13.99
CA ASN A 23 -13.05 -4.64 13.16
C ASN A 23 -12.79 -3.13 13.01
N LEU A 24 -12.91 -2.33 14.07
CA LEU A 24 -12.16 -1.07 14.14
C LEU A 24 -11.48 -0.88 15.50
N TYR A 25 -10.15 -0.79 15.43
CA TYR A 25 -9.24 0.14 16.08
C TYR A 25 -9.62 0.69 17.48
N THR A 26 -8.70 0.52 18.42
CA THR A 26 -8.71 0.97 19.82
C THR A 26 -9.45 2.29 20.07
N LEU A 27 -10.45 2.24 20.95
CA LEU A 27 -11.02 3.43 21.60
C LEU A 27 -9.99 4.02 22.57
N THR A 28 -9.64 5.30 22.41
CA THR A 28 -8.89 6.06 23.42
C THR A 28 -9.82 7.10 24.03
N PHE A 29 -9.96 7.09 25.36
CA PHE A 29 -10.67 8.15 26.09
C PHE A 29 -9.65 9.17 26.60
N LEU A 30 -9.76 10.43 26.18
CA LEU A 30 -9.09 11.55 26.84
C LEU A 30 -10.08 12.14 27.86
N SER A 31 -9.92 11.83 29.14
CA SER A 31 -10.63 12.54 30.21
C SER A 31 -9.76 13.67 30.75
N HIS A 32 -10.23 14.92 30.63
CA HIS A 32 -9.67 16.04 31.38
C HIS A 32 -10.51 16.27 32.65
N THR A 33 -9.88 16.21 33.82
CA THR A 33 -10.47 16.72 35.07
C THR A 33 -9.98 18.15 35.28
N TYR A 34 -10.87 19.13 35.09
CA TYR A 34 -10.60 20.49 35.54
C TYR A 34 -10.68 20.54 37.06
N LEU A 35 -9.62 21.01 37.72
CA LEU A 35 -9.75 21.58 39.06
C LEU A 35 -10.49 22.91 38.91
N ASN A 36 -11.42 23.18 39.83
CA ASN A 36 -12.20 24.41 39.90
C ASN A 36 -11.26 25.62 39.79
N ILE A 37 -11.30 26.32 38.66
CA ILE A 37 -10.79 27.69 38.56
C ILE A 37 -12.04 28.56 38.63
N ASP A 38 -12.21 29.23 39.76
CA ASP A 38 -13.15 30.34 39.89
C ASP A 38 -12.64 31.47 39.00
N ASP A 39 -12.92 31.40 37.70
CA ASP A 39 -12.89 32.58 36.83
C ASP A 39 -13.78 32.32 35.60
N ASP A 40 -14.70 33.25 35.34
CA ASP A 40 -15.68 33.23 34.24
C ASP A 40 -15.03 33.47 32.87
N SER A 41 -13.81 32.97 32.65
CA SER A 41 -13.20 32.94 31.33
C SER A 41 -13.75 31.76 30.55
N TYR A 42 -14.58 32.07 29.54
CA TYR A 42 -15.07 31.15 28.52
C TYR A 42 -13.97 30.17 28.08
N ILE A 43 -14.00 28.94 28.59
CA ILE A 43 -13.20 27.83 28.05
C ILE A 43 -13.85 27.46 26.72
N SER A 44 -13.43 28.15 25.67
CA SER A 44 -13.60 27.73 24.28
C SER A 44 -12.51 26.73 23.93
N ASP A 45 -12.34 25.67 24.73
CA ASP A 45 -11.55 24.53 24.28
C ASP A 45 -12.46 23.70 23.37
N GLN A 46 -12.25 23.89 22.08
CA GLN A 46 -12.79 23.03 21.05
C GLN A 46 -12.31 21.61 21.35
N ILE A 47 -13.20 20.74 21.80
CA ILE A 47 -13.00 19.29 21.68
C ILE A 47 -12.98 19.04 20.17
N THR A 48 -11.80 19.10 19.56
CA THR A 48 -11.61 18.66 18.19
C THR A 48 -11.72 17.14 18.22
N THR A 49 -12.81 16.60 17.70
CA THR A 49 -12.97 15.16 17.45
C THR A 49 -12.12 14.74 16.25
N ASP A 50 -10.89 15.22 16.17
CA ASP A 50 -9.99 14.78 15.12
C ASP A 50 -9.69 13.31 15.40
N PRO A 51 -10.06 12.38 14.50
CA PRO A 51 -9.66 11.01 14.65
C PRO A 51 -8.13 11.00 14.64
N ILE A 52 -7.53 10.79 15.81
CA ILE A 52 -6.11 10.41 15.88
C ILE A 52 -6.07 9.01 15.28
N SER A 53 -5.81 8.93 13.99
CA SER A 53 -5.35 7.69 13.37
C SER A 53 -4.05 7.34 14.08
N LEU A 54 -4.12 6.39 15.02
CA LEU A 54 -2.95 5.69 15.50
C LEU A 54 -2.34 5.04 14.26
N LYS A 55 -1.35 5.70 13.65
CA LYS A 55 -0.60 5.17 12.50
C LYS A 55 0.15 3.95 12.99
N SER A 56 -0.52 2.81 12.97
CA SER A 56 0.12 1.50 13.04
C SER A 56 1.09 1.41 11.86
N SER A 57 2.28 0.85 12.08
CA SER A 57 3.17 0.53 10.95
C SER A 57 2.41 -0.40 10.00
N SER A 58 2.35 -0.03 8.73
CA SER A 58 1.79 -0.90 7.68
C SER A 58 2.49 -2.25 7.71
N THR A 59 1.77 -3.32 7.44
CA THR A 59 2.28 -4.70 7.53
C THR A 59 2.01 -5.42 6.22
N ILE A 60 3.04 -6.06 5.64
CA ILE A 60 2.88 -6.96 4.49
C ILE A 60 2.34 -8.29 5.02
N GLU A 61 1.12 -8.64 4.64
CA GLU A 61 0.42 -9.83 5.12
C GLU A 61 0.72 -11.06 4.26
N SER A 62 0.76 -10.86 2.94
CA SER A 62 0.99 -11.93 1.96
C SER A 62 1.25 -11.35 0.58
N TRP A 63 1.71 -12.19 -0.35
CA TRP A 63 1.84 -11.85 -1.75
C TRP A 63 1.61 -13.08 -2.61
N ASN A 64 1.24 -12.88 -3.87
CA ASN A 64 1.15 -13.94 -4.85
C ASN A 64 1.84 -13.50 -6.13
N ILE A 65 2.65 -14.39 -6.72
CA ILE A 65 3.44 -14.10 -7.92
C ILE A 65 2.77 -14.82 -9.09
N THR A 66 2.56 -14.10 -10.19
CA THR A 66 2.10 -14.66 -11.44
C THR A 66 3.12 -14.42 -12.53
N LYS A 67 3.23 -15.40 -13.43
CA LYS A 67 4.06 -15.38 -14.60
C LYS A 67 3.21 -15.70 -15.82
N GLU A 68 3.45 -14.99 -16.91
CA GLU A 68 3.03 -15.41 -18.25
C GLU A 68 4.31 -15.68 -19.04
N GLU A 69 4.55 -16.97 -19.29
CA GLU A 69 5.80 -17.49 -19.85
C GLU A 69 5.71 -17.70 -21.36
N THR A 70 4.54 -17.44 -21.96
CA THR A 70 4.31 -17.57 -23.40
C THR A 70 3.93 -16.23 -24.04
N LYS A 71 4.54 -15.93 -25.20
CA LYS A 71 4.21 -14.73 -26.01
C LYS A 71 3.01 -14.99 -26.95
N ASP A 72 1.95 -15.61 -26.44
CA ASP A 72 0.77 -16.03 -27.22
C ASP A 72 -0.51 -15.27 -26.88
N THR A 73 -0.51 -14.56 -25.75
CA THR A 73 -1.63 -13.75 -25.27
C THR A 73 -1.19 -12.32 -24.96
N THR A 74 -2.11 -11.38 -25.12
CA THR A 74 -1.95 -10.00 -24.62
C THR A 74 -2.37 -9.86 -23.17
N ASP A 75 -3.02 -10.87 -22.59
CA ASP A 75 -3.60 -10.82 -21.25
C ASP A 75 -2.65 -11.42 -20.20
N PHE A 76 -2.49 -10.70 -19.10
CA PHE A 76 -1.82 -11.16 -17.89
C PHE A 76 -2.83 -11.30 -16.75
N ILE A 77 -3.12 -12.56 -16.38
CA ILE A 77 -4.11 -12.90 -15.35
C ILE A 77 -3.40 -13.02 -13.99
N ALA A 78 -3.18 -11.90 -13.32
CA ALA A 78 -2.49 -11.90 -12.04
C ALA A 78 -3.38 -12.46 -10.92
N ASN A 79 -2.80 -13.35 -10.11
CA ASN A 79 -3.47 -13.96 -8.98
C ASN A 79 -3.41 -13.03 -7.78
N MET A 80 -4.54 -12.86 -7.11
CA MET A 80 -4.56 -12.20 -5.81
C MET A 80 -4.03 -13.15 -4.72
N PRO A 81 -3.61 -12.62 -3.56
CA PRO A 81 -3.43 -13.43 -2.35
C PRO A 81 -4.69 -14.24 -2.02
N SER A 82 -4.55 -15.38 -1.34
CA SER A 82 -5.70 -16.26 -1.02
C SER A 82 -6.66 -15.64 -0.01
N VAL A 83 -6.11 -14.92 0.97
CA VAL A 83 -6.86 -14.16 1.98
C VAL A 83 -6.99 -12.72 1.51
N ARG A 84 -8.23 -12.28 1.26
CA ARG A 84 -8.54 -10.97 0.66
C ARG A 84 -9.64 -10.22 1.39
N PRO A 85 -9.40 -9.73 2.60
CA PRO A 85 -10.41 -8.97 3.33
C PRO A 85 -10.63 -7.61 2.68
N ASP A 86 -11.84 -7.10 2.86
CA ASP A 86 -12.20 -5.73 2.51
C ASP A 86 -11.44 -4.75 3.41
N GLY A 87 -11.09 -3.59 2.85
CA GLY A 87 -10.36 -2.54 3.55
C GLY A 87 -8.84 -2.71 3.60
N ASP A 88 -8.29 -3.85 3.18
CA ASP A 88 -6.84 -4.00 3.03
C ASP A 88 -6.34 -3.35 1.73
N LEU A 89 -5.08 -2.91 1.73
CA LEU A 89 -4.39 -2.34 0.58
C LEU A 89 -3.77 -3.46 -0.25
N TYR A 90 -3.96 -3.41 -1.56
CA TYR A 90 -3.29 -4.27 -2.51
C TYR A 90 -2.37 -3.46 -3.41
N ILE A 91 -1.15 -3.94 -3.60
CA ILE A 91 -0.18 -3.36 -4.53
C ILE A 91 0.11 -4.40 -5.61
N ALA A 92 -0.17 -4.06 -6.86
CA ALA A 92 0.24 -4.84 -8.02
C ALA A 92 1.55 -4.26 -8.57
N GLN A 93 2.53 -5.13 -8.78
CA GLN A 93 3.78 -4.83 -9.46
C GLN A 93 3.84 -5.71 -10.71
N ILE A 94 4.15 -5.11 -11.86
CA ILE A 94 4.17 -5.81 -13.15
C ILE A 94 5.40 -5.37 -13.92
N ALA A 95 6.21 -6.34 -14.34
CA ALA A 95 7.26 -6.18 -15.32
C ALA A 95 6.83 -6.87 -16.62
N ILE A 96 7.05 -6.19 -17.75
CA ILE A 96 6.70 -6.65 -19.09
C ILE A 96 7.90 -6.53 -20.01
N ASP A 97 8.15 -7.58 -20.78
CA ASP A 97 9.20 -7.62 -21.79
C ASP A 97 8.81 -6.76 -23.02
N ASP A 98 9.81 -6.32 -23.77
CA ASP A 98 9.68 -5.59 -25.03
C ASP A 98 9.04 -4.17 -24.94
N ASP A 99 9.03 -3.48 -26.09
CA ASP A 99 8.31 -2.23 -26.29
C ASP A 99 6.81 -2.48 -26.45
N THR A 100 6.12 -2.74 -25.34
CA THR A 100 4.67 -2.81 -25.33
C THR A 100 4.06 -1.77 -24.41
N THR A 101 2.78 -1.50 -24.55
CA THR A 101 2.00 -0.64 -23.65
C THR A 101 0.99 -1.47 -22.90
N ILE A 102 0.83 -1.25 -21.60
CA ILE A 102 -0.34 -1.75 -20.86
C ILE A 102 -1.58 -1.02 -21.40
N SER A 103 -2.41 -1.75 -22.13
CA SER A 103 -3.60 -1.27 -22.82
C SER A 103 -4.84 -1.27 -21.92
N THR A 104 -4.91 -2.21 -20.97
CA THR A 104 -6.03 -2.35 -20.04
C THR A 104 -5.53 -2.47 -18.61
N ILE A 105 -6.09 -1.63 -17.74
CA ILE A 105 -5.92 -1.69 -16.28
C ILE A 105 -7.27 -2.13 -15.70
N PRO A 106 -7.33 -3.17 -14.85
CA PRO A 106 -8.57 -3.61 -14.25
C PRO A 106 -9.21 -2.51 -13.38
N SER A 107 -10.54 -2.46 -13.37
CA SER A 107 -11.30 -1.43 -12.64
C SER A 107 -10.96 -1.42 -11.13
N GLY A 108 -10.89 -0.22 -10.56
CA GLY A 108 -10.59 0.01 -9.15
C GLY A 108 -9.10 0.07 -8.80
N TRP A 109 -8.22 -0.22 -9.74
CA TRP A 109 -6.78 -0.02 -9.57
C TRP A 109 -6.37 1.40 -9.98
N THR A 110 -5.56 2.04 -9.15
CA THR A 110 -4.96 3.36 -9.41
C THR A 110 -3.48 3.19 -9.71
N GLN A 111 -3.00 3.78 -10.82
CA GLN A 111 -1.59 3.72 -11.19
C GLN A 111 -0.74 4.52 -10.18
N ILE A 112 0.38 3.93 -9.75
CA ILE A 112 1.45 4.64 -9.05
C ILE A 112 2.49 5.05 -10.10
N GLU A 113 3.12 4.06 -10.75
CA GLU A 113 4.14 4.26 -11.78
C GLU A 113 3.86 3.39 -13.01
N ASN A 114 4.33 3.82 -14.18
CA ASN A 114 4.32 3.03 -15.42
C ASN A 114 5.37 3.58 -16.38
N LEU A 115 6.58 3.02 -16.31
CA LEU A 115 7.71 3.49 -17.09
C LEU A 115 8.26 2.42 -18.00
N TYR A 116 8.77 2.88 -19.14
CA TYR A 116 9.39 2.05 -20.17
C TYR A 116 10.83 2.47 -20.36
N TYR A 117 11.72 1.48 -20.33
CA TYR A 117 13.09 1.63 -20.77
C TYR A 117 13.23 1.04 -22.17
N GLY A 118 13.48 1.89 -23.17
CA GLY A 118 13.61 1.49 -24.58
C GLY A 118 15.04 1.33 -25.09
N GLY A 119 16.01 1.10 -24.19
CA GLY A 119 17.40 0.84 -24.58
C GLY A 119 17.65 -0.63 -24.93
N THR A 120 18.90 -1.08 -24.81
CA THR A 120 19.22 -2.51 -24.93
C THR A 120 18.64 -3.26 -23.74
N GLY A 121 17.79 -4.24 -24.04
CA GLY A 121 16.98 -4.96 -23.06
C GLY A 121 15.74 -4.16 -22.68
N PRO A 122 14.78 -4.03 -23.62
CA PRO A 122 13.58 -3.23 -23.40
C PRO A 122 12.70 -3.85 -22.30
N VAL A 123 12.27 -3.02 -21.36
CA VAL A 123 11.40 -3.47 -20.26
C VAL A 123 10.44 -2.36 -19.87
N ARG A 124 9.20 -2.74 -19.60
CA ARG A 124 8.22 -1.88 -18.92
C ARG A 124 8.03 -2.35 -17.49
N PHE A 125 7.98 -1.38 -16.59
CA PHE A 125 7.68 -1.61 -15.19
C PHE A 125 6.53 -0.72 -14.73
N ALA A 126 5.48 -1.33 -14.19
CA ALA A 126 4.30 -0.63 -13.72
C ALA A 126 3.87 -1.11 -12.34
N THR A 127 3.35 -0.18 -11.55
CA THR A 127 2.79 -0.45 -10.23
C THR A 127 1.44 0.21 -10.06
N TYR A 128 0.55 -0.48 -9.37
CA TYR A 128 -0.83 -0.04 -9.13
C TYR A 128 -1.21 -0.32 -7.68
N TRP A 129 -2.15 0.45 -7.14
CA TRP A 129 -2.73 0.18 -5.84
C TRP A 129 -4.25 0.16 -5.88
N LYS A 130 -4.85 -0.54 -4.92
CA LYS A 130 -6.28 -0.46 -4.63
C LYS A 130 -6.59 -0.80 -3.17
N ILE A 131 -7.73 -0.31 -2.68
CA ILE A 131 -8.32 -0.78 -1.42
C ILE A 131 -9.33 -1.88 -1.75
N GLY A 132 -9.27 -2.98 -1.00
CA GLY A 132 -10.12 -4.16 -1.18
C GLY A 132 -11.60 -3.89 -0.95
N ILE A 133 -12.44 -4.37 -1.88
CA ILE A 133 -13.88 -4.44 -1.75
C ILE A 133 -14.41 -5.67 -2.51
N SER A 134 -14.59 -6.78 -1.79
CA SER A 134 -15.07 -8.07 -2.31
C SER A 134 -14.23 -8.56 -3.49
N GLU A 135 -12.93 -8.72 -3.25
CA GLU A 135 -11.95 -8.97 -4.30
C GLU A 135 -12.11 -10.36 -4.97
N PRO A 136 -12.08 -10.43 -6.32
CA PRO A 136 -12.04 -11.68 -7.06
C PRO A 136 -10.71 -12.42 -6.80
N ALA A 137 -10.63 -13.66 -7.28
CA ALA A 137 -9.40 -14.45 -7.17
C ALA A 137 -8.27 -13.91 -8.07
N THR A 138 -8.61 -13.25 -9.17
CA THR A 138 -7.66 -12.76 -10.18
C THR A 138 -8.07 -11.40 -10.74
N TYR A 139 -7.08 -10.69 -11.29
CA TYR A 139 -7.26 -9.49 -12.10
C TYR A 139 -6.50 -9.62 -13.40
N THR A 140 -7.08 -9.10 -14.48
CA THR A 140 -6.47 -9.15 -15.82
C THR A 140 -5.98 -7.78 -16.23
N TRP A 141 -4.68 -7.66 -16.46
CA TRP A 141 -4.09 -6.57 -17.25
C TRP A 141 -3.93 -7.04 -18.68
N SER A 142 -3.93 -6.12 -19.64
CA SER A 142 -3.64 -6.45 -21.03
C SER A 142 -2.59 -5.51 -21.61
N SER A 143 -1.81 -5.99 -22.58
CA SER A 143 -0.86 -5.21 -23.38
C SER A 143 -1.41 -4.93 -24.78
N SER A 144 -0.66 -4.17 -25.58
CA SER A 144 -0.94 -3.97 -27.00
C SER A 144 -0.42 -5.10 -27.89
N LEU A 145 0.52 -5.91 -27.40
CA LEU A 145 1.16 -7.02 -28.13
C LEU A 145 1.44 -8.21 -27.19
N PRO A 146 1.39 -9.46 -27.68
CA PRO A 146 1.78 -10.62 -26.88
C PRO A 146 3.25 -10.57 -26.48
N VAL A 147 3.51 -10.69 -25.18
CA VAL A 147 4.82 -10.51 -24.56
C VAL A 147 4.91 -11.36 -23.29
N LEU A 148 6.10 -11.44 -22.69
CA LEU A 148 6.29 -12.08 -21.40
C LEU A 148 5.90 -11.14 -20.27
N TRP A 149 5.32 -11.70 -19.21
CA TRP A 149 4.92 -10.94 -18.03
C TRP A 149 5.39 -11.62 -16.76
N ILE A 150 5.80 -10.81 -15.79
CA ILE A 150 5.98 -11.27 -14.42
C ILE A 150 5.55 -10.19 -13.45
N GLY A 151 4.77 -10.59 -12.46
CA GLY A 151 4.24 -9.65 -11.49
C GLY A 151 3.82 -10.29 -10.20
N ALA A 152 3.54 -9.46 -9.21
CA ALA A 152 3.01 -9.91 -7.94
C ALA A 152 1.94 -8.95 -7.44
N ILE A 153 0.96 -9.50 -6.71
CA ILE A 153 0.03 -8.71 -5.91
C ILE A 153 0.35 -8.94 -4.43
N LEU A 154 0.71 -7.86 -3.75
CA LEU A 154 0.97 -7.82 -2.31
C LEU A 154 -0.29 -7.37 -1.59
N ARG A 155 -0.57 -7.95 -0.42
CA ARG A 155 -1.60 -7.50 0.52
C ARG A 155 -0.94 -6.84 1.72
N ILE A 156 -1.41 -5.64 2.06
CA ILE A 156 -0.89 -4.79 3.12
C ILE A 156 -2.03 -4.38 4.03
N SER A 157 -1.84 -4.57 5.34
CA SER A 157 -2.77 -4.12 6.38
C SER A 157 -2.17 -2.92 7.13
N ARG A 158 -2.97 -2.33 8.04
CA ARG A 158 -2.50 -1.34 9.02
C ARG A 158 -1.93 -0.05 8.41
N PHE A 159 -2.51 0.40 7.30
CA PHE A 159 -2.09 1.60 6.55
C PHE A 159 -3.07 2.78 6.79
N ASP A 160 -2.68 3.97 6.32
CA ASP A 160 -3.55 5.15 6.31
C ASP A 160 -4.57 5.05 5.17
N LEU A 161 -5.84 4.80 5.49
CA LEU A 161 -6.90 4.64 4.47
C LEU A 161 -7.13 5.91 3.63
N ASN A 162 -6.80 7.09 4.16
CA ASN A 162 -6.99 8.35 3.44
C ASN A 162 -5.82 8.66 2.51
N ASN A 163 -4.62 8.18 2.85
CA ASN A 163 -3.39 8.39 2.10
C ASN A 163 -2.60 7.07 1.97
N PRO A 164 -3.12 6.07 1.24
CA PRO A 164 -2.52 4.74 1.18
C PRO A 164 -1.13 4.76 0.55
N ILE A 165 -0.89 5.68 -0.39
CA ILE A 165 0.42 5.96 -0.98
C ILE A 165 0.84 7.37 -0.57
N HIS A 166 1.83 7.46 0.31
CA HIS A 166 2.34 8.76 0.77
C HIS A 166 3.19 9.46 -0.31
N THR A 167 4.11 8.72 -0.92
CA THR A 167 5.03 9.20 -1.96
C THR A 167 5.62 8.01 -2.72
N SER A 168 5.96 8.22 -3.99
CA SER A 168 6.70 7.29 -4.83
C SER A 168 7.79 8.05 -5.58
N ASP A 169 8.82 7.31 -5.97
CA ASP A 169 9.84 7.77 -6.91
C ASP A 169 10.34 6.56 -7.71
N VAL A 170 10.78 6.82 -8.94
CA VAL A 170 11.16 5.78 -9.89
C VAL A 170 12.32 6.24 -10.75
N SER A 171 13.23 5.32 -11.03
CA SER A 171 14.33 5.53 -11.97
C SER A 171 14.36 4.42 -12.99
N ILE A 172 14.67 4.78 -14.22
CA ILE A 172 14.90 3.82 -15.31
C ILE A 172 16.31 3.97 -15.86
N GLY A 173 16.89 2.87 -16.34
CA GLY A 173 18.21 2.88 -16.92
C GLY A 173 18.81 1.49 -17.02
N LYS A 174 19.98 1.41 -17.63
CA LYS A 174 20.78 0.19 -17.72
C LYS A 174 21.89 0.22 -16.68
N SER A 175 21.89 -0.75 -15.79
CA SER A 175 22.92 -0.92 -14.76
C SER A 175 23.00 -2.39 -14.34
N ALA A 176 24.21 -2.87 -14.07
CA ALA A 176 24.42 -4.13 -13.36
C ALA A 176 24.16 -3.99 -11.85
N PHE A 177 24.06 -2.75 -11.34
CA PHE A 177 23.80 -2.42 -9.94
C PHE A 177 22.72 -1.34 -9.87
N PRO A 178 21.47 -1.66 -10.21
CA PRO A 178 20.39 -0.68 -10.14
C PRO A 178 20.13 -0.28 -8.69
N THR A 179 20.02 1.01 -8.42
CA THR A 179 19.64 1.54 -7.11
C THR A 179 18.22 2.08 -7.18
N ALA A 180 17.32 1.54 -6.35
CA ALA A 180 15.99 2.13 -6.21
C ALA A 180 16.10 3.56 -5.61
N PRO A 181 15.40 4.55 -6.16
CA PRO A 181 15.42 5.93 -5.65
C PRO A 181 15.04 6.02 -4.18
N SER A 182 15.49 7.09 -3.53
CA SER A 182 15.07 7.42 -2.17
C SER A 182 13.83 8.30 -2.20
N VAL A 183 12.83 7.95 -1.39
CA VAL A 183 11.68 8.82 -1.16
C VAL A 183 11.83 9.56 0.18
N ASN A 184 11.37 10.81 0.22
CA ASN A 184 11.29 11.58 1.46
C ASN A 184 9.89 11.41 2.06
N THR A 185 9.80 10.69 3.17
CA THR A 185 8.57 10.57 3.93
C THR A 185 8.46 11.71 4.95
N MET A 186 7.28 12.31 5.04
CA MET A 186 6.96 13.36 6.02
C MET A 186 6.23 12.77 7.23
N ILE A 187 6.12 11.45 7.29
CA ILE A 187 5.31 10.69 8.24
C ILE A 187 6.18 9.54 8.74
N ASN A 188 6.20 9.34 10.06
CA ASN A 188 6.95 8.24 10.69
C ASN A 188 6.32 6.88 10.37
N ASN A 189 7.13 5.82 10.48
CA ASN A 189 6.70 4.41 10.34
C ASN A 189 6.09 4.07 8.97
N CYS A 190 6.50 4.76 7.90
CA CYS A 190 6.12 4.35 6.54
C CYS A 190 6.77 3.00 6.21
N LEU A 191 5.96 2.07 5.68
CA LEU A 191 6.44 0.92 4.95
C LEU A 191 6.94 1.38 3.59
N ILE A 192 8.23 1.21 3.32
CA ILE A 192 8.83 1.53 2.03
C ILE A 192 8.99 0.23 1.24
N LEU A 193 8.29 0.14 0.11
CA LEU A 193 8.48 -0.92 -0.87
C LEU A 193 9.57 -0.51 -1.86
N ARG A 194 10.52 -1.41 -2.09
CA ARG A 194 11.54 -1.30 -3.14
C ARG A 194 11.25 -2.37 -4.16
N MET A 195 10.86 -1.95 -5.35
CA MET A 195 10.35 -2.82 -6.39
C MET A 195 11.14 -2.61 -7.68
N PHE A 196 11.33 -3.68 -8.44
CA PHE A 196 12.21 -3.73 -9.58
C PHE A 196 11.65 -4.62 -10.69
N GLY A 197 11.89 -4.22 -11.94
CA GLY A 197 11.71 -5.05 -13.12
C GLY A 197 12.86 -4.82 -14.09
N ALA A 198 13.35 -5.89 -14.72
CA ALA A 198 14.40 -5.81 -15.73
C ALA A 198 14.30 -6.92 -16.75
N ASP A 199 14.79 -6.63 -17.96
CA ASP A 199 15.15 -7.62 -18.96
C ASP A 199 16.61 -8.04 -18.73
N ASN A 200 16.87 -9.26 -18.25
CA ASN A 200 18.22 -9.85 -18.17
C ASN A 200 18.25 -11.31 -17.65
N ASP A 201 19.41 -11.97 -17.84
CA ASP A 201 19.73 -13.36 -17.46
C ASP A 201 20.49 -13.53 -16.15
N GLU A 202 20.90 -12.43 -15.51
CA GLU A 202 21.89 -12.48 -14.44
C GLU A 202 21.30 -12.12 -13.08
N ILE A 203 21.10 -13.16 -12.28
CA ILE A 203 20.63 -13.11 -10.90
C ILE A 203 21.85 -13.08 -9.97
N ASP A 204 22.38 -11.91 -9.63
CA ASP A 204 23.22 -11.79 -8.44
C ASP A 204 22.31 -11.55 -7.22
N PRO A 205 22.49 -12.22 -6.07
CA PRO A 205 21.45 -12.36 -5.05
C PRO A 205 21.34 -11.16 -4.09
N THR A 206 21.96 -10.01 -4.37
CA THR A 206 22.05 -8.90 -3.41
C THR A 206 21.91 -7.51 -4.05
N TYR A 207 20.78 -7.24 -4.71
CA TYR A 207 20.45 -5.88 -5.19
C TYR A 207 19.80 -4.99 -4.14
N TRP A 208 19.49 -5.54 -2.97
CA TRP A 208 18.76 -4.79 -1.96
C TRP A 208 19.72 -3.98 -1.08
N PRO A 209 19.47 -2.67 -0.89
CA PRO A 209 20.23 -1.89 0.07
C PRO A 209 20.22 -2.55 1.45
N SER A 210 21.32 -2.43 2.19
CA SER A 210 21.40 -2.92 3.58
C SER A 210 20.22 -2.38 4.40
N GLY A 211 19.65 -3.24 5.26
CA GLY A 211 18.49 -2.88 6.09
C GLY A 211 17.13 -3.10 5.43
N THR A 212 17.09 -3.80 4.30
CA THR A 212 15.85 -4.22 3.64
C THR A 212 15.61 -5.74 3.81
N THR A 213 14.34 -6.12 3.82
CA THR A 213 13.88 -7.49 3.89
C THR A 213 13.31 -7.90 2.53
N PRO A 214 13.86 -8.92 1.86
CA PRO A 214 13.31 -9.42 0.59
C PRO A 214 11.89 -9.96 0.74
N ILE A 215 11.06 -9.73 -0.27
CA ILE A 215 9.71 -10.30 -0.42
C ILE A 215 9.78 -11.44 -1.45
N PHE A 216 10.23 -11.12 -2.66
CA PHE A 216 10.44 -12.10 -3.72
C PHE A 216 11.47 -11.60 -4.75
N GLN A 217 12.01 -12.55 -5.50
CA GLN A 217 12.79 -12.33 -6.70
C GLN A 217 12.56 -13.53 -7.62
N LYS A 218 12.11 -13.26 -8.85
CA LYS A 218 11.76 -14.30 -9.82
C LYS A 218 12.09 -13.83 -11.24
N ASP A 219 12.51 -14.79 -12.06
CA ASP A 219 12.74 -14.69 -13.50
C ASP A 219 11.84 -15.70 -14.26
N LEU A 220 11.82 -15.63 -15.59
CA LEU A 220 11.16 -16.62 -16.46
C LEU A 220 12.16 -17.54 -17.20
N GLY A 221 13.42 -17.63 -16.75
CA GLY A 221 14.49 -18.40 -17.40
C GLY A 221 15.45 -17.59 -18.28
N PHE A 222 16.17 -18.25 -19.20
CA PHE A 222 17.19 -17.64 -20.07
C PHE A 222 16.57 -16.67 -21.10
N ASN A 223 17.22 -15.52 -21.29
CA ASN A 223 16.82 -14.31 -22.02
C ASN A 223 15.42 -13.83 -21.65
N SER A 224 15.17 -13.59 -20.37
CA SER A 224 13.83 -13.29 -19.89
C SER A 224 13.72 -12.12 -18.91
N ILE A 225 12.48 -11.86 -18.50
CA ILE A 225 12.12 -10.79 -17.60
C ILE A 225 12.17 -11.22 -16.13
N ILE A 226 12.68 -10.29 -15.31
CA ILE A 226 12.80 -10.41 -13.87
C ILE A 226 11.84 -9.43 -13.19
N SER A 227 11.24 -9.87 -12.08
CA SER A 227 10.59 -8.97 -11.12
C SER A 227 11.00 -9.34 -9.70
N ALA A 228 11.22 -8.31 -8.90
CA ALA A 228 11.66 -8.48 -7.52
C ALA A 228 11.11 -7.36 -6.63
N ALA A 229 10.92 -7.68 -5.35
CA ALA A 229 10.52 -6.71 -4.33
C ALA A 229 11.19 -6.99 -2.97
N ALA A 230 11.49 -5.92 -2.25
CA ALA A 230 11.89 -5.91 -0.85
C ALA A 230 11.20 -4.76 -0.12
N TYR A 231 11.26 -4.76 1.21
CA TYR A 231 10.73 -3.67 2.01
C TYR A 231 11.66 -3.29 3.15
N HIS A 232 11.46 -2.10 3.68
CA HIS A 232 11.97 -1.71 4.99
C HIS A 232 10.97 -0.76 5.65
N ASN A 233 10.93 -0.77 6.98
CA ASN A 233 10.17 0.20 7.73
C ASN A 233 11.08 1.39 8.02
N GLN A 234 10.56 2.59 7.82
CA GLN A 234 11.24 3.77 8.33
C GLN A 234 11.16 3.77 9.86
N SER A 235 12.30 4.06 10.49
CA SER A 235 12.45 4.29 11.93
C SER A 235 11.74 5.55 12.41
#